data_AF-A0A9P9E6A0-F1
#
_entry.id   AF-A0A9P9E6A0-F1
#
_cell.length_a   1.000
_cell.length_b   1.000
_cell.length_c   1.000
_cell.angle_alpha   90.00
_cell.angle_beta   90.00
_cell.angle_gamma   90.00
#
_symmetry.space_group_name_H-M   'P 1'
#
loop_
_entity.id
_entity.type
_entity.pdbx_description
1 polymer ?
#
loop_
_entity_poly.entity_id
_entity_poly.type
_entity_poly.pdbx_seq_one_letter_code
_entity_poly.pdbx_strand_id
1 'polypeptide(L)'
;MAILGTALNTVGAVFLSHAVYSTHEHSSANPRAPLPLDITLELLISILILTTGIVFASPDLKPIQWAKWSGKISKEGRHGQGEWTREGEEVLSEGDPFAFLGLDGGIGGKGSEGRRGFWDVRGKRKEYAEWARNGGR
;
A
#
# COMPACT_ATOMS: atom_id res chain seq x y z
N MET A 1 -5.96 8.68 8.26
CA MET A 1 -5.75 8.71 9.73
C MET A 1 -5.79 7.27 10.24
N ALA A 2 -4.69 6.51 10.12
CA ALA A 2 -4.70 5.07 10.35
C ALA A 2 -5.28 4.68 11.71
N ILE A 3 -4.88 5.38 12.78
CA ILE A 3 -5.35 5.14 14.15
C ILE A 3 -6.87 5.35 14.27
N LEU A 4 -7.41 6.41 13.67
CA LEU A 4 -8.84 6.71 13.71
C LEU A 4 -9.65 5.67 12.93
N GLY A 5 -9.17 5.27 11.74
CA GLY A 5 -9.80 4.20 10.95
C GLY A 5 -9.82 2.88 11.71
N THR A 6 -8.70 2.49 12.33
CA THR A 6 -8.63 1.28 13.16
C THR A 6 -9.55 1.36 14.39
N ALA A 7 -9.62 2.51 15.07
CA ALA A 7 -10.52 2.70 16.21
C ALA A 7 -12.00 2.59 15.79
N LEU A 8 -12.40 3.23 14.69
CA LEU A 8 -13.77 3.12 14.16
C LEU A 8 -14.10 1.69 13.74
N ASN A 9 -13.17 0.98 13.09
CA ASN A 9 -13.37 -0.41 12.67
C ASN A 9 -13.52 -1.35 13.87
N THR A 10 -12.70 -1.18 14.91
CA THR A 10 -12.77 -2.02 16.11
C THR A 10 -14.08 -1.78 16.88
N VAL A 11 -14.44 -0.52 17.12
CA VAL A 11 -15.72 -0.18 17.77
C VAL A 11 -16.91 -0.65 16.94
N GLY A 12 -16.89 -0.39 15.63
CA GLY A 12 -17.94 -0.83 14.71
C GLY A 12 -18.08 -2.36 14.66
N ALA A 13 -16.98 -3.11 14.72
CA ALA A 13 -17.01 -4.56 14.70
C ALA A 13 -17.60 -5.14 16.00
N VAL A 14 -17.29 -4.52 17.14
CA VAL A 14 -17.86 -4.90 18.44
C VAL A 14 -19.36 -4.65 18.46
N PHE A 15 -19.83 -3.48 18.06
CA PHE A 15 -21.27 -3.17 18.02
C PHE A 15 -22.01 -4.02 16.99
N LEU A 16 -21.44 -4.25 15.80
CA LEU A 16 -22.06 -5.12 14.81
C LEU A 16 -22.21 -6.55 15.34
N SER A 17 -21.18 -7.06 16.01
CA SER A 17 -21.21 -8.40 16.61
C SER A 17 -22.25 -8.48 17.73
N HIS A 18 -22.37 -7.42 18.54
CA HIS A 18 -23.41 -7.32 19.56
C HIS A 18 -24.82 -7.31 18.96
N ALA A 19 -25.09 -6.47 17.96
CA ALA A 19 -26.38 -6.39 17.30
C ALA A 19 -26.78 -7.71 16.63
N VAL A 20 -25.84 -8.41 16.00
CA VAL A 20 -26.06 -9.75 15.41
C VAL A 20 -26.39 -10.77 16.51
N TYR A 21 -25.67 -10.75 17.63
CA TYR A 21 -25.96 -11.63 18.76
C TYR A 21 -27.34 -11.33 19.38
N SER A 22 -27.68 -10.06 19.59
CA SER A 22 -29.01 -9.63 20.06
C SER A 22 -30.13 -10.08 19.10
N THR A 23 -29.88 -10.02 17.79
CA THR A 23 -30.80 -10.54 16.77
C THR A 23 -30.98 -12.06 16.90
N HIS A 24 -29.89 -12.81 17.13
CA HIS A 24 -29.91 -14.24 17.35
C HIS A 24 -30.74 -14.61 18.58
N GLU A 25 -30.47 -13.99 19.73
CA GLU A 25 -31.20 -14.24 20.98
C GLU A 25 -32.69 -13.86 20.86
N HIS A 26 -33.00 -12.74 20.20
CA HIS A 26 -34.38 -12.34 19.96
C HIS A 26 -35.12 -13.34 19.05
N SER A 27 -34.47 -13.79 17.98
CA SER A 27 -35.09 -14.70 17.01
C SER A 27 -35.22 -16.12 17.55
N SER A 28 -34.32 -16.57 18.42
CA SER A 28 -34.40 -17.88 19.07
C SER A 28 -35.51 -17.90 20.13
N ALA A 29 -35.65 -16.83 20.91
CA ALA A 29 -36.71 -16.70 21.90
C ALA A 29 -38.09 -16.42 21.27
N ASN A 30 -38.15 -15.61 20.21
CA ASN A 30 -39.39 -15.13 19.61
C ASN A 30 -39.37 -15.23 18.06
N PRO A 31 -39.45 -16.45 17.48
CA PRO A 31 -39.23 -16.68 16.06
C PRO A 31 -40.29 -16.06 15.12
N ARG A 32 -41.44 -15.63 15.65
CA ARG A 32 -42.52 -15.00 14.88
C ARG A 32 -42.71 -13.51 15.19
N ALA A 33 -41.97 -12.98 16.16
CA ALA A 33 -42.06 -11.57 16.50
C ALA A 33 -41.21 -10.74 15.53
N PRO A 34 -41.68 -9.55 15.13
CA PRO A 34 -40.86 -8.62 14.36
C PRO A 34 -39.66 -8.15 15.21
N LEU A 35 -38.58 -7.76 14.53
CA LEU A 35 -37.39 -7.27 15.21
C LEU A 35 -37.67 -5.94 15.93
N PRO A 36 -37.24 -5.80 17.20
CA PRO A 36 -37.31 -4.54 17.93
C PRO A 36 -36.53 -3.43 17.21
N LEU A 37 -37.07 -2.22 17.31
CA LEU A 37 -36.47 -1.04 16.70
C LEU A 37 -35.07 -0.70 17.25
N ASP A 38 -34.80 -1.04 18.51
CA ASP A 38 -33.49 -0.81 19.13
C ASP A 38 -32.38 -1.61 18.41
N ILE A 39 -32.62 -2.90 18.18
CA ILE A 39 -31.67 -3.79 17.47
C ILE A 39 -31.44 -3.31 16.03
N THR A 40 -32.49 -2.85 15.34
CA THR A 40 -32.34 -2.36 13.96
C THR A 40 -31.55 -1.05 13.90
N LEU A 41 -31.77 -0.13 14.83
CA LEU A 41 -30.98 1.10 14.93
C LEU A 41 -29.52 0.81 15.29
N GLU A 42 -29.27 -0.07 16.25
CA GLU A 42 -27.91 -0.47 16.63
C GLU A 42 -27.16 -1.07 15.44
N LEU A 43 -27.82 -1.95 14.66
CA LEU A 43 -27.24 -2.54 13.46
C LEU A 43 -26.92 -1.47 12.40
N LEU A 44 -27.85 -0.55 12.13
CA LEU A 44 -27.64 0.53 11.15
C LEU A 44 -26.50 1.46 11.56
N ILE A 45 -26.42 1.83 12.83
CA ILE A 45 -25.34 2.67 13.37
C ILE A 45 -24.01 1.91 13.31
N SER A 46 -23.99 0.63 13.63
CA SER A 46 -22.80 -0.22 13.55
C SER A 46 -22.25 -0.29 12.12
N ILE A 47 -23.14 -0.50 11.13
CA ILE A 47 -22.77 -0.50 9.71
C ILE A 47 -22.22 0.87 9.29
N LEU A 48 -22.85 1.96 9.72
CA LEU A 48 -22.39 3.32 9.40
C LEU A 48 -20.99 3.58 9.97
N ILE A 49 -20.75 3.21 11.22
CA ILE A 49 -19.44 3.37 11.87
C ILE A 49 -18.38 2.53 11.16
N LEU A 50 -18.69 1.27 10.87
CA LEU A 50 -17.74 0.33 10.27
C LEU A 50 -17.41 0.71 8.82
N THR A 51 -18.39 1.10 8.01
CA THR A 51 -18.15 1.60 6.65
C THR A 51 -17.32 2.89 6.66
N THR A 52 -17.60 3.80 7.59
CA THR A 52 -16.82 5.03 7.78
C THR A 52 -15.37 4.72 8.19
N GLY A 53 -15.17 3.79 9.13
CA GLY A 53 -13.85 3.35 9.56
C GLY A 53 -13.02 2.73 8.44
N ILE A 54 -13.63 1.90 7.59
CA ILE A 54 -12.96 1.29 6.42
C ILE A 54 -12.48 2.38 5.46
N VAL A 55 -13.31 3.37 5.17
CA VAL A 55 -12.93 4.50 4.29
C VAL A 55 -11.76 5.28 4.89
N PHE A 56 -11.76 5.58 6.19
CA PHE A 56 -10.67 6.31 6.82
C PHE A 56 -9.35 5.51 6.97
N ALA A 57 -9.44 4.18 6.97
CA ALA A 57 -8.29 3.28 6.97
C ALA A 57 -7.68 3.09 5.58
N SER A 58 -8.38 3.48 4.50
CA SER A 58 -7.89 3.32 3.14
C SER A 58 -6.64 4.19 2.86
N PRO A 59 -5.69 3.70 2.05
CA PRO A 59 -4.50 4.47 1.68
C PRO A 59 -4.88 5.64 0.77
N ASP A 60 -4.07 6.70 0.83
CA ASP A 60 -4.28 7.88 0.00
C ASP A 60 -4.22 7.55 -1.50
N LEU A 61 -5.04 8.26 -2.29
CA LEU A 61 -5.11 8.06 -3.72
C LEU A 61 -3.77 8.42 -4.39
N LYS A 62 -3.26 7.49 -5.19
CA LYS A 62 -2.07 7.72 -6.03
C LYS A 62 -2.42 8.74 -7.14
N PRO A 63 -1.50 9.64 -7.50
CA PRO A 63 -1.75 10.63 -8.54
C PRO A 63 -1.92 9.95 -9.91
N ILE A 64 -2.97 10.33 -10.64
CA ILE A 64 -3.27 9.79 -11.99
C ILE A 64 -2.26 10.26 -13.05
N GLN A 65 -1.73 11.49 -12.90
CA GLN A 65 -0.81 12.06 -13.88
C GLN A 65 0.58 11.44 -13.75
N TRP A 66 0.99 10.66 -14.76
CA TRP A 66 2.30 9.99 -14.79
C TRP A 66 3.48 10.91 -14.51
N ALA A 67 3.51 12.12 -15.07
CA ALA A 67 4.61 13.07 -14.82
C ALA A 67 4.71 13.53 -13.35
N LYS A 68 3.56 13.66 -12.66
CA LYS A 68 3.54 14.01 -11.22
C LYS A 68 3.89 12.79 -10.37
N TRP A 69 3.45 11.60 -10.77
CA TRP A 69 3.77 10.37 -10.07
C TRP A 69 5.25 10.01 -10.19
N SER A 70 5.81 10.02 -11.40
CA SER A 70 7.24 9.77 -11.64
C SER A 70 8.09 10.83 -10.95
N GLY A 71 7.72 12.11 -11.06
CA GLY A 71 8.41 13.19 -10.35
C GLY A 71 8.35 13.07 -8.83
N LYS A 72 7.31 12.46 -8.27
CA LYS A 72 7.24 12.14 -6.82
C LYS A 72 8.13 10.94 -6.48
N ILE A 73 8.08 9.86 -7.26
CA ILE A 73 8.94 8.67 -7.09
C ILE A 73 10.43 9.04 -7.18
N SER A 74 10.85 9.89 -8.12
CA SER A 74 12.26 10.30 -8.25
C SER A 74 12.72 11.18 -7.07
N LYS A 75 11.81 11.93 -6.43
CA LYS A 75 12.13 12.79 -5.27
C LYS A 75 12.16 12.02 -3.96
N GLU A 76 11.16 11.18 -3.73
CA GLU A 76 11.01 10.41 -2.49
C GLU A 76 11.91 9.16 -2.51
N GLY A 77 12.17 8.59 -3.69
CA GLY A 77 12.95 7.37 -3.85
C GLY A 77 12.10 6.10 -3.66
N ARG A 78 12.71 4.93 -3.83
CA ARG A 78 12.02 3.65 -3.61
C ARG A 78 11.87 3.43 -2.11
N HIS A 79 10.67 3.64 -1.59
CA HIS A 79 10.31 3.25 -0.24
C HIS A 79 9.67 1.86 -0.23
N GLY A 80 9.96 1.07 0.78
CA GLY A 80 9.21 -0.16 1.03
C GLY A 80 7.76 0.18 1.38
N GLN A 81 6.81 -0.53 0.76
CA GLN A 81 5.38 -0.33 1.01
C GLN A 81 4.91 -1.03 2.32
N GLY A 82 5.84 -1.60 3.10
CA GLY A 82 5.52 -2.37 4.30
C GLY A 82 4.82 -3.70 4.03
N GLU A 83 4.51 -4.00 2.77
CA GLU A 83 4.07 -5.31 2.32
C GLU A 83 5.30 -6.19 2.08
N TRP A 84 5.24 -7.42 2.56
CA TRP A 84 6.30 -8.41 2.39
C TRP A 84 5.78 -9.51 1.46
N THR A 85 6.58 -9.90 0.48
CA THR A 85 6.26 -11.05 -0.36
C THR A 85 6.28 -12.33 0.48
N ARG A 86 5.66 -13.39 -0.03
CA ARG A 86 5.74 -14.73 0.59
C ARG A 86 7.18 -15.23 0.73
N GLU A 87 8.10 -14.67 -0.03
CA GLU A 87 9.53 -14.98 -0.06
C GLU A 87 10.32 -14.13 0.96
N GLY A 88 9.65 -13.25 1.71
CA GLY A 88 10.27 -12.42 2.75
C GLY A 88 11.00 -11.20 2.21
N GLU A 89 10.82 -10.86 0.94
CA GLU A 89 11.33 -9.61 0.38
C GLU A 89 10.33 -8.46 0.61
N GLU A 90 10.84 -7.29 0.95
CA GLU A 90 10.01 -6.10 1.07
C GLU A 90 9.53 -5.69 -0.32
N VAL A 91 8.21 -5.55 -0.49
CA VAL A 91 7.61 -5.02 -1.70
C VAL A 91 8.01 -3.55 -1.80
N LEU A 92 9.04 -3.31 -2.60
CA LEU A 92 9.48 -1.96 -2.90
C LEU A 92 8.39 -1.22 -3.68
N SER A 93 8.25 0.07 -3.41
CA SER A 93 7.51 0.98 -4.29
C SER A 93 7.96 0.76 -5.72
N GLU A 94 6.97 0.75 -6.61
CA GLU A 94 7.17 0.65 -8.05
C GLU A 94 8.26 1.66 -8.46
N GLY A 95 9.27 1.17 -9.17
CA GLY A 95 10.40 1.99 -9.58
C GLY A 95 9.97 3.07 -10.58
N ASP A 96 10.77 4.12 -10.74
CA ASP A 96 10.47 5.17 -11.72
C ASP A 96 10.26 4.54 -13.12
N PRO A 97 9.05 4.66 -13.70
CA PRO A 97 8.75 4.10 -15.02
C PRO A 97 9.66 4.66 -16.12
N PHE A 98 10.25 5.84 -15.91
CA PHE A 98 11.16 6.50 -16.83
C PHE A 98 12.64 6.31 -16.49
N ALA A 99 12.97 5.50 -15.48
CA ALA A 99 14.36 5.18 -15.15
C ALA A 99 15.14 4.63 -16.35
N PHE A 100 14.47 3.95 -17.29
CA PHE A 100 15.08 3.45 -18.53
C PHE A 100 15.56 4.55 -19.49
N LEU A 101 15.01 5.78 -19.38
CA LEU A 101 15.42 6.93 -20.18
C LEU A 101 16.70 7.57 -19.66
N GLY A 102 17.04 7.33 -18.40
CA GLY A 102 18.33 7.69 -17.87
C GLY A 102 18.67 9.15 -17.82
N LEU A 103 17.66 9.98 -17.63
CA LEU A 103 17.81 11.42 -17.55
C LEU A 103 18.76 11.83 -16.41
N ASP A 104 18.85 11.03 -15.35
CA ASP A 104 19.74 11.24 -14.20
C ASP A 104 21.21 10.84 -14.46
N GLY A 105 21.48 10.11 -15.55
CA GLY A 105 22.81 9.67 -15.99
C GLY A 105 23.46 10.59 -17.03
N GLY A 106 22.96 11.81 -17.20
CA GLY A 106 23.55 12.82 -18.08
C GLY A 106 24.96 13.27 -17.61
N ILE A 107 25.66 14.03 -18.47
CA ILE A 107 27.02 14.54 -18.22
C ILE A 107 27.07 15.26 -16.85
N GLY A 108 27.70 14.62 -15.85
CA GLY A 108 27.83 15.13 -14.47
C GLY A 108 26.96 14.46 -13.39
N GLY A 109 26.11 13.49 -13.75
CA GLY A 109 25.30 12.72 -12.80
C GLY A 109 26.10 11.64 -12.05
N LYS A 110 25.81 11.45 -10.76
CA LYS A 110 26.45 10.43 -9.89
C LYS A 110 25.88 9.01 -10.05
N GLY A 111 24.87 8.82 -10.90
CA GLY A 111 24.22 7.52 -11.15
C GLY A 111 24.65 6.92 -12.48
N SER A 112 25.09 5.66 -12.46
CA SER A 112 25.54 4.90 -13.64
C SER A 112 24.48 4.82 -14.75
N GLU A 113 24.96 4.92 -15.99
CA GLU A 113 24.30 4.74 -17.30
C GLU A 113 22.78 4.54 -17.28
N GLY A 114 22.05 5.64 -17.26
CA GLY A 114 20.59 5.56 -17.30
C GLY A 114 19.99 5.22 -18.67
N ARG A 115 20.72 5.27 -19.79
CA ARG A 115 20.14 4.95 -21.12
C ARG A 115 20.47 3.51 -21.49
N ARG A 116 19.50 2.60 -21.38
CA ARG A 116 19.67 1.18 -21.78
C ARG A 116 20.20 1.01 -23.22
N GLY A 117 19.94 1.96 -24.12
CA GLY A 117 20.44 1.96 -25.51
C GLY A 117 21.87 2.51 -25.69
N PHE A 118 22.44 3.19 -24.69
CA PHE A 118 23.80 3.77 -24.71
C PHE A 118 24.67 3.18 -23.60
N TRP A 119 24.59 1.85 -23.45
CA TRP A 119 25.43 1.13 -22.51
C TRP A 119 26.91 1.23 -22.93
N ASP A 120 27.77 1.78 -22.07
CA ASP A 120 29.22 1.74 -22.30
C ASP A 120 29.76 0.33 -22.05
N VAL A 121 29.76 -0.46 -23.12
CA VAL A 121 30.32 -1.82 -23.13
C VAL A 121 31.78 -1.82 -22.72
N ARG A 122 32.56 -0.77 -23.04
CA ARG A 122 34.01 -0.75 -22.79
C ARG A 122 34.30 -0.43 -21.32
N GLY A 123 33.64 0.59 -20.77
CA GLY A 123 33.72 0.93 -19.35
C GLY A 123 33.32 -0.25 -18.47
N LYS A 124 32.19 -0.90 -18.76
CA LYS A 124 31.66 -2.02 -17.98
C LYS A 124 32.52 -3.28 -18.07
N ARG A 125 33.15 -3.53 -19.22
CA ARG A 125 34.15 -4.61 -19.36
C ARG A 125 35.39 -4.34 -18.51
N LYS A 126 35.80 -3.07 -18.38
CA LYS A 126 36.95 -2.68 -17.56
C LYS A 126 36.63 -2.81 -16.07
N GLU A 127 35.47 -2.31 -15.63
CA GLU A 127 34.98 -2.48 -14.25
C GLU A 127 34.90 -3.96 -13.87
N TYR A 128 34.31 -4.79 -14.74
CA TYR A 128 34.24 -6.24 -14.51
C TYR A 128 35.62 -6.88 -14.43
N ALA A 129 36.55 -6.50 -15.31
CA ALA A 129 37.92 -7.01 -15.29
C ALA A 129 38.66 -6.60 -14.01
N GLU A 130 38.45 -5.38 -13.51
CA GLU A 130 39.02 -4.90 -12.25
C GLU A 130 38.39 -5.63 -11.04
N TRP A 131 37.07 -5.81 -11.02
CA TRP A 131 36.36 -6.59 -10.00
C TRP A 131 36.84 -8.05 -9.96
N ALA A 132 36.95 -8.69 -11.13
CA ALA A 132 37.44 -10.06 -11.25
C ALA A 132 38.90 -10.20 -10.79
N ARG A 133 39.74 -9.18 -11.06
CA ARG A 133 41.12 -9.12 -10.56
C ARG A 133 41.21 -8.93 -9.04
N ASN A 134 40.27 -8.20 -8.45
CA ASN A 134 40.21 -7.94 -7.01
C ASN A 134 39.51 -9.05 -6.21
N GLY A 135 39.22 -10.21 -6.81
CA GLY A 135 38.79 -11.41 -6.09
C GLY A 135 37.31 -11.43 -5.69
N GLY A 136 36.47 -10.59 -6.29
CA GLY A 136 35.01 -10.71 -6.19
C GLY A 136 34.42 -10.57 -4.79
N ARG A 137 35.01 -9.71 -3.94
CA ARG A 137 34.41 -9.27 -2.67
C ARG A 137 33.85 -7.87 -2.78
#